data_AF-A0A1Y4N3S8-F1
#
_entry.id   AF-A0A1Y4N3S8-F1
#
_cell.length_a   1.000
_cell.length_b   1.000
_cell.length_c   1.000
_cell.angle_alpha   90.00
_cell.angle_beta   90.00
_cell.angle_gamma   90.00
#
_symmetry.space_group_name_H-M   'P 1'
#
loop_
_entity.id
_entity.type
_entity.pdbx_description
1 polymer ?
#
loop_
_entity_poly.entity_id
_entity_poly.type
_entity_poly.pdbx_seq_one_letter_code
_entity_poly.pdbx_strand_id
1 'polypeptide(L)'
;MSKINFAMFMAGLTIGSAATWLCLKKRYEQIAQEEIDSVKAVFAEKKPETVIRKEENENLDKDNKIKADQAKLKPDLINYAAKLAEEGYTNYASTNNKNAKEEKVNMVEKPYIISPEEFGDFDEYTKLSLTYYSDEVLADENDEIVDDIDETVGADFAAHFGEYEDDSVFVRNDRLKCDYEILKDNRSYSDVTGRYPGQMED
;
A
#
# COMPACT_ATOMS: atom_id res chain seq x y z
N MET A 1 12.22 64.76 -36.73
CA MET A 1 12.38 63.53 -37.55
C MET A 1 11.26 63.50 -38.58
N SER A 2 11.57 63.29 -39.86
CA SER A 2 10.57 63.36 -40.94
C SER A 2 9.51 62.26 -40.76
N LYS A 3 8.22 62.63 -40.80
CA LYS A 3 7.07 61.72 -40.66
C LYS A 3 7.11 60.53 -41.65
N ILE A 4 7.80 60.72 -42.78
CA ILE A 4 8.03 59.71 -43.81
C ILE A 4 8.96 58.59 -43.32
N ASN A 5 9.99 58.92 -42.55
CA ASN A 5 10.94 57.92 -42.02
C ASN A 5 10.27 57.06 -40.93
N PHE A 6 9.35 57.66 -40.15
CA PHE A 6 8.56 56.93 -39.16
C PHE A 6 7.53 56.00 -39.82
N ALA A 7 6.88 56.43 -40.90
CA ALA A 7 5.95 55.60 -41.66
C ALA A 7 6.65 54.38 -42.30
N MET A 8 7.87 54.55 -42.83
CA MET A 8 8.67 53.43 -43.37
C MET A 8 9.07 52.43 -42.28
N PHE A 9 9.41 52.89 -41.07
CA PHE A 9 9.71 52.00 -39.94
C PHE A 9 8.49 51.19 -39.49
N MET A 10 7.32 51.82 -39.39
CA MET A 10 6.07 51.14 -39.05
C MET A 10 5.65 50.13 -40.11
N ALA A 11 5.81 50.46 -41.40
CA ALA A 11 5.58 49.51 -42.49
C ALA A 11 6.53 48.29 -42.39
N GLY A 12 7.82 48.52 -42.12
CA GLY A 12 8.79 47.44 -41.90
C GLY A 12 8.44 46.52 -40.73
N LEU A 13 7.99 47.08 -39.59
CA LEU A 13 7.56 46.30 -38.43
C LEU A 13 6.35 45.41 -38.72
N THR A 14 5.35 45.92 -39.45
CA THR A 14 4.15 45.13 -39.78
C THR A 14 4.48 43.95 -40.70
N ILE A 15 5.31 44.16 -41.72
CA ILE A 15 5.70 43.11 -42.67
C ILE A 15 6.61 42.08 -41.99
N GLY A 16 7.57 42.54 -41.17
CA GLY A 16 8.46 41.68 -40.41
C GLY A 16 7.70 40.78 -39.43
N SER A 17 6.76 41.35 -38.66
CA SER A 17 5.94 40.59 -37.70
C SER A 17 5.07 39.54 -38.39
N ALA A 18 4.44 39.87 -39.52
CA ALA A 18 3.64 38.92 -40.29
C ALA A 18 4.48 37.77 -40.86
N ALA A 19 5.69 38.08 -41.38
CA ALA A 19 6.60 37.06 -41.91
C ALA A 19 7.10 36.12 -40.80
N THR A 20 7.51 36.65 -39.65
CA THR A 20 7.97 35.85 -38.51
C THR A 20 6.85 34.98 -37.95
N TRP A 21 5.63 35.50 -37.83
CA TRP A 21 4.46 34.72 -37.40
C TRP A 21 4.16 33.55 -38.35
N LEU A 22 4.18 33.79 -39.66
CA LEU A 22 3.99 32.73 -40.66
C LEU A 22 5.09 31.66 -40.60
N CYS A 23 6.34 32.07 -40.35
CA CYS A 23 7.48 31.16 -40.24
C CYS A 23 7.38 30.29 -38.97
N LEU A 24 7.04 30.91 -37.84
CA LEU A 24 6.81 30.21 -36.57
C LEU A 24 5.65 29.23 -36.68
N LYS A 25 4.51 29.68 -37.23
CA LYS A 25 3.32 28.83 -37.40
C LYS A 25 3.64 27.57 -38.22
N LYS A 26 4.33 27.72 -39.36
CA LYS A 26 4.72 26.56 -40.19
C LYS A 26 5.66 25.60 -39.47
N ARG A 27 6.61 26.10 -38.67
CA ARG A 27 7.57 25.25 -37.93
C ARG A 27 6.90 24.50 -36.79
N TYR A 28 6.04 25.15 -36.02
CA TYR A 28 5.31 24.50 -34.93
C TYR A 28 4.22 23.54 -35.42
N GLU A 29 3.55 23.85 -36.54
CA GLU A 29 2.58 22.92 -37.15
C GLU A 29 3.26 21.65 -37.68
N GLN A 30 4.46 21.77 -38.27
CA GLN A 30 5.23 20.60 -38.72
C GLN A 30 5.64 19.69 -37.56
N ILE A 31 6.16 20.27 -36.47
CA ILE A 31 6.56 19.51 -35.28
C ILE A 31 5.35 18.83 -34.64
N ALA A 32 4.22 19.55 -34.51
CA ALA A 32 3.00 19.01 -33.92
C ALA A 32 2.38 17.88 -34.76
N GLN A 33 2.44 17.96 -36.10
CA GLN A 33 1.94 16.88 -36.94
C GLN A 33 2.87 15.67 -36.97
N GLU A 34 4.19 15.88 -36.91
CA GLU A 34 5.17 14.79 -36.89
C GLU A 34 5.03 13.92 -35.62
N GLU A 35 4.79 14.52 -34.46
CA GLU A 35 4.53 13.79 -33.22
C GLU A 35 3.21 13.00 -33.28
N ILE A 36 2.13 13.63 -33.76
CA ILE A 36 0.81 12.98 -33.85
C ILE A 36 0.84 11.79 -34.82
N ASP A 37 1.47 11.96 -35.98
CA ASP A 37 1.53 10.90 -37.00
C ASP A 37 2.45 9.75 -36.58
N SER A 38 3.53 10.03 -35.83
CA SER A 38 4.39 8.98 -35.26
C SER A 38 3.63 8.11 -34.25
N VAL A 39 2.83 8.73 -33.37
CA VAL A 39 2.02 8.00 -32.38
C VAL A 39 0.93 7.19 -33.08
N LYS A 40 0.30 7.75 -34.11
CA LYS A 40 -0.72 7.08 -34.90
C LYS A 40 -0.17 5.88 -35.67
N ALA A 41 1.05 5.96 -36.20
CA ALA A 41 1.71 4.85 -36.86
C ALA A 41 2.06 3.72 -35.88
N VAL A 42 2.59 4.05 -34.69
CA VAL A 42 2.88 3.08 -33.62
C VAL A 42 1.59 2.39 -33.12
N PHE A 43 0.48 3.13 -33.08
CA PHE A 43 -0.82 2.57 -32.72
C PHE A 43 -1.46 1.73 -33.82
N ALA A 44 -1.17 2.02 -35.10
CA ALA A 44 -1.66 1.23 -36.23
C ALA A 44 -0.84 -0.06 -36.44
N GLU A 45 0.46 -0.06 -36.10
CA GLU A 45 1.33 -1.24 -36.18
C GLU A 45 1.05 -2.24 -35.04
N LYS A 46 0.57 -1.77 -33.88
CA LYS A 46 -0.05 -2.63 -32.87
C LYS A 46 -1.40 -3.10 -33.38
N LYS A 47 -1.46 -4.34 -33.88
CA LYS A 47 -2.71 -5.02 -34.28
C LYS A 47 -3.84 -4.69 -33.28
N PRO A 48 -5.05 -4.39 -33.76
CA PRO A 48 -6.14 -3.98 -32.89
C PRO A 48 -6.37 -5.05 -31.81
N GLU A 49 -6.43 -4.58 -30.56
CA GLU A 49 -6.56 -5.38 -29.33
C GLU A 49 -7.70 -6.41 -29.40
N THR A 50 -8.70 -6.15 -30.24
CA THR A 50 -9.84 -7.02 -30.52
C THR A 50 -9.49 -8.27 -31.34
N VAL A 51 -8.44 -8.24 -32.16
CA VAL A 51 -7.93 -9.40 -32.91
C VAL A 51 -7.01 -10.24 -32.02
N ILE A 52 -6.15 -9.59 -31.23
CA ILE A 52 -5.27 -10.28 -30.27
C ILE A 52 -6.10 -11.01 -29.20
N ARG A 53 -7.12 -10.36 -28.61
CA ARG A 53 -7.99 -11.02 -27.62
C ARG A 53 -8.80 -12.21 -28.17
N LYS A 54 -9.11 -12.21 -29.47
CA LYS A 54 -9.79 -13.34 -30.13
C LYS A 54 -8.84 -14.51 -30.37
N GLU A 55 -7.64 -14.24 -30.88
CA GLU A 55 -6.60 -15.25 -31.09
C GLU A 55 -6.12 -15.86 -29.75
N GLU A 56 -6.00 -15.05 -28.70
CA GLU A 56 -5.66 -15.53 -27.35
C GLU A 56 -6.76 -16.40 -26.73
N ASN A 57 -8.03 -16.00 -26.81
CA ASN A 57 -9.15 -16.81 -26.30
C ASN A 57 -9.26 -18.15 -27.03
N GLU A 58 -9.13 -18.17 -28.36
CA GLU A 58 -9.20 -19.43 -29.12
C GLU A 58 -8.04 -20.40 -28.81
N ASN A 59 -6.85 -19.87 -28.44
CA ASN A 59 -5.73 -20.71 -28.00
C ASN A 59 -5.92 -21.20 -26.56
N LEU A 60 -6.40 -20.35 -25.65
CA LEU A 60 -6.71 -20.71 -24.26
C LEU A 60 -7.75 -21.85 -24.18
N ASP A 61 -8.79 -21.82 -25.01
CA ASP A 61 -9.82 -22.87 -25.05
C ASP A 61 -9.29 -24.21 -25.56
N LYS A 62 -8.33 -24.19 -26.51
CA LYS A 62 -7.67 -25.40 -27.02
C LYS A 62 -6.72 -26.00 -25.96
N ASP A 63 -5.93 -25.16 -25.29
CA ASP A 63 -5.00 -25.59 -24.25
C ASP A 63 -5.73 -26.14 -23.01
N ASN A 64 -6.85 -25.53 -22.63
CA ASN A 64 -7.66 -26.03 -21.52
C ASN A 64 -8.32 -27.38 -21.83
N LYS A 65 -8.75 -27.63 -23.07
CA LYS A 65 -9.22 -28.96 -23.49
C LYS A 65 -8.12 -30.02 -23.43
N ILE A 66 -6.92 -29.69 -23.90
CA ILE A 66 -5.76 -30.62 -23.87
C ILE A 66 -5.38 -30.95 -22.41
N LYS A 67 -5.36 -29.95 -21.51
CA LYS A 67 -5.10 -30.15 -20.08
C LYS A 67 -6.19 -30.97 -19.39
N ALA A 68 -7.45 -30.75 -19.74
CA ALA A 68 -8.58 -31.51 -19.19
C ALA A 68 -8.54 -32.99 -19.61
N ASP A 69 -8.15 -33.29 -20.84
CA ASP A 69 -8.01 -34.68 -21.30
C ASP A 69 -6.76 -35.36 -20.74
N GLN A 70 -5.67 -34.62 -20.49
CA GLN A 70 -4.52 -35.14 -19.75
C GLN A 70 -4.83 -35.40 -18.27
N ALA A 71 -5.71 -34.63 -17.63
CA ALA A 71 -6.13 -34.85 -16.25
C ALA A 71 -6.93 -36.17 -16.09
N LYS A 72 -7.69 -36.58 -17.11
CA LYS A 72 -8.42 -37.86 -17.14
C LYS A 72 -7.50 -39.09 -17.29
N LEU A 73 -6.25 -38.90 -17.71
CA LEU A 73 -5.26 -39.98 -17.85
C LEU A 73 -4.48 -40.25 -16.56
N LYS A 74 -4.61 -39.41 -15.53
CA LYS A 74 -3.95 -39.64 -14.24
C LYS A 74 -4.66 -40.79 -13.51
N PRO A 75 -3.93 -41.79 -12.99
CA PRO A 75 -4.54 -42.83 -12.17
C PRO A 75 -5.22 -42.22 -10.95
N ASP A 76 -6.37 -42.77 -10.58
CA ASP A 76 -7.23 -42.25 -9.51
C ASP A 76 -6.42 -42.03 -8.23
N LEU A 77 -6.52 -40.83 -7.66
CA LEU A 77 -5.79 -40.37 -6.47
C LEU A 77 -5.98 -41.36 -5.30
N ILE A 78 -7.12 -42.05 -5.28
CA ILE A 78 -7.48 -43.09 -4.32
C ILE A 78 -6.46 -44.25 -4.30
N ASN A 79 -5.93 -44.67 -5.46
CA ASN A 79 -4.95 -45.75 -5.54
C ASN A 79 -3.59 -45.35 -4.94
N TYR A 80 -3.18 -44.10 -5.11
CA TYR A 80 -1.94 -43.60 -4.49
C TYR A 80 -2.08 -43.45 -2.98
N ALA A 81 -3.23 -43.00 -2.50
CA ALA A 81 -3.51 -42.94 -1.06
C ALA A 81 -3.49 -44.34 -0.43
N ALA A 82 -4.06 -45.35 -1.09
CA ALA A 82 -4.02 -46.73 -0.62
C ALA A 82 -2.59 -47.30 -0.56
N LYS A 83 -1.78 -47.02 -1.59
CA LYS A 83 -0.38 -47.48 -1.65
C LYS A 83 0.49 -46.84 -0.56
N LEU A 84 0.28 -45.57 -0.23
CA LEU A 84 0.99 -44.88 0.85
C LEU A 84 0.69 -45.51 2.23
N ALA A 85 -0.56 -45.93 2.44
CA ALA A 85 -0.97 -46.61 3.67
C ALA A 85 -0.40 -48.03 3.76
N GLU A 86 -0.34 -48.77 2.65
CA GLU A 86 0.22 -50.13 2.57
C GLU A 86 1.74 -50.14 2.82
N GLU A 87 2.46 -49.15 2.28
CA GLU A 87 3.92 -48.99 2.43
C GLU A 87 4.31 -48.33 3.77
N GLY A 88 3.36 -48.12 4.68
CA GLY A 88 3.60 -47.67 6.05
C GLY A 88 4.05 -46.21 6.19
N TYR A 89 3.81 -45.36 5.19
CA TYR A 89 4.15 -43.94 5.29
C TYR A 89 3.27 -43.24 6.34
N THR A 90 3.93 -42.52 7.25
CA THR A 90 3.25 -41.78 8.33
C THR A 90 2.62 -40.50 7.78
N ASN A 91 1.30 -40.37 7.96
CA ASN A 91 0.56 -39.18 7.55
C ASN A 91 0.67 -38.07 8.61
N TYR A 92 1.58 -37.11 8.37
CA TYR A 92 1.76 -35.93 9.21
C TYR A 92 0.70 -34.85 9.00
N ALA A 93 -0.25 -35.01 8.06
CA ALA A 93 -1.39 -34.11 7.94
C ALA A 93 -2.52 -34.45 8.94
N SER A 94 -2.40 -35.58 9.65
CA SER A 94 -3.35 -36.04 10.68
C SER A 94 -3.06 -35.51 12.10
N THR A 95 -2.17 -34.53 12.27
CA THR A 95 -1.82 -33.88 13.56
C THR A 95 -2.95 -33.07 14.20
N ASN A 96 -4.22 -33.39 13.91
CA ASN A 96 -5.35 -32.94 14.72
C ASN A 96 -5.82 -33.97 15.75
N ASN A 97 -5.04 -35.03 16.02
CA ASN A 97 -5.28 -35.93 17.15
C ASN A 97 -4.17 -35.84 18.20
N LYS A 98 -4.33 -34.86 19.09
CA LYS A 98 -4.05 -34.86 20.53
C LYS A 98 -3.05 -35.91 21.02
N ASN A 99 -1.81 -35.50 21.23
CA ASN A 99 -0.97 -35.88 22.38
C ASN A 99 0.30 -35.00 22.41
N ALA A 100 0.10 -33.69 22.54
CA ALA A 100 1.06 -32.84 23.22
C ALA A 100 0.25 -32.14 24.30
N LYS A 101 0.56 -32.43 25.57
CA LYS A 101 0.18 -31.55 26.68
C LYS A 101 1.01 -30.27 26.54
N GLU A 102 0.67 -29.45 25.57
CA GLU A 102 0.81 -28.02 25.76
C GLU A 102 -0.49 -27.61 26.44
N GLU A 103 -0.39 -27.25 27.72
CA GLU A 103 -1.38 -26.34 28.30
C GLU A 103 -1.26 -25.03 27.51
N LYS A 104 -1.85 -24.99 26.31
CA LYS A 104 -2.31 -23.74 25.73
C LYS A 104 -3.45 -23.29 26.61
N VAL A 105 -3.09 -22.68 27.73
CA VAL A 105 -3.93 -21.68 28.32
C VAL A 105 -4.20 -20.72 27.16
N ASN A 106 -5.45 -20.68 26.67
CA ASN A 106 -5.92 -19.56 25.89
C ASN A 106 -5.90 -18.34 26.84
N MET A 107 -4.70 -17.89 27.21
CA MET A 107 -4.51 -16.54 27.69
C MET A 107 -4.74 -15.70 26.44
N VAL A 108 -5.82 -14.94 26.46
CA VAL A 108 -5.90 -13.78 25.58
C VAL A 108 -4.66 -12.96 25.96
N GLU A 109 -3.62 -13.01 25.13
CA GLU A 109 -2.40 -12.19 25.29
C GLU A 109 -2.84 -10.74 25.14
N LYS A 110 -3.22 -10.16 26.28
CA LYS A 110 -3.55 -8.74 26.39
C LYS A 110 -2.24 -7.95 26.38
N PRO A 111 -2.27 -6.72 25.85
CA PRO A 111 -1.14 -5.80 25.99
C PRO A 111 -0.77 -5.63 27.48
N TYR A 112 0.52 -5.46 27.76
CA TYR A 112 1.01 -5.25 29.12
C TYR A 112 2.16 -4.24 29.14
N ILE A 113 2.33 -3.58 30.29
CA ILE A 113 3.39 -2.60 30.52
C ILE A 113 4.73 -3.31 30.62
N ILE A 114 5.73 -2.78 29.94
CA ILE A 114 7.13 -3.20 30.03
C ILE A 114 8.00 -2.06 30.54
N SER A 115 9.19 -2.39 31.04
CA SER A 115 10.15 -1.36 31.42
C SER A 115 10.82 -0.72 30.18
N PRO A 116 11.39 0.50 30.29
CA PRO A 116 12.13 1.12 29.20
C PRO A 116 13.35 0.29 28.75
N GLU A 117 13.94 -0.49 29.65
CA GLU A 117 15.08 -1.37 29.34
C GLU A 117 14.65 -2.55 28.47
N GLU A 118 13.42 -3.05 28.63
CA GLU A 118 12.87 -4.17 27.86
C GLU A 118 12.32 -3.74 26.49
N PHE A 119 12.19 -2.44 26.26
CA PHE A 119 11.63 -1.90 25.02
C PHE A 119 12.56 -2.19 23.84
N GLY A 120 12.06 -2.95 22.86
CA GLY A 120 12.87 -3.33 21.70
C GLY A 120 13.83 -4.50 21.94
N ASP A 121 13.69 -5.24 23.03
CA ASP A 121 14.49 -6.45 23.30
C ASP A 121 14.26 -7.56 22.25
N PHE A 122 13.08 -7.58 21.63
CA PHE A 122 12.74 -8.53 20.58
C PHE A 122 12.92 -7.90 19.19
N ASP A 123 13.96 -8.32 18.47
CA ASP A 123 14.21 -7.88 17.08
C ASP A 123 13.05 -8.19 16.12
N GLU A 124 12.23 -9.19 16.43
CA GLU A 124 11.05 -9.55 15.63
C GLU A 124 9.84 -8.66 15.89
N TYR A 125 9.90 -7.77 16.89
CA TYR A 125 8.81 -6.86 17.23
C TYR A 125 9.05 -5.50 16.58
N THR A 126 7.98 -4.91 16.08
CA THR A 126 8.03 -3.57 15.50
C THR A 126 7.95 -2.54 16.62
N LYS A 127 8.88 -1.59 16.63
CA LYS A 127 8.86 -0.46 17.57
C LYS A 127 8.07 0.68 16.95
N LEU A 128 7.08 1.17 17.67
CA LEU A 128 6.19 2.25 17.25
C LEU A 128 6.08 3.29 18.36
N SER A 129 6.03 4.57 17.99
CA SER A 129 5.74 5.65 18.92
C SER A 129 4.29 6.10 18.74
N LEU A 130 3.59 6.33 19.86
CA LEU A 130 2.23 6.85 19.91
C LEU A 130 2.21 8.10 20.78
N THR A 131 1.34 9.05 20.45
CA THR A 131 1.13 10.27 21.22
C THR A 131 -0.24 10.24 21.89
N TYR A 132 -0.27 10.38 23.21
CA TYR A 132 -1.46 10.50 24.02
C TYR A 132 -1.71 11.96 24.40
N TYR A 133 -2.78 12.54 23.84
CA TYR A 133 -3.13 13.94 24.01
C TYR A 133 -4.03 14.20 25.24
N SER A 134 -4.11 15.46 25.67
CA SER A 134 -4.90 15.86 26.84
C SER A 134 -6.42 15.69 26.71
N ASP A 135 -6.92 15.55 25.48
CA ASP A 135 -8.32 15.22 25.16
C ASP A 135 -8.56 13.69 25.07
N GLU A 136 -7.65 12.90 25.65
CA GLU A 136 -7.70 11.44 25.73
C GLU A 136 -7.63 10.73 24.37
N VAL A 137 -7.17 11.44 23.34
CA VAL A 137 -6.94 10.89 22.00
C VAL A 137 -5.55 10.25 21.94
N LEU A 138 -5.48 9.02 21.47
CA LEU A 138 -4.23 8.33 21.14
C LEU A 138 -4.06 8.33 19.62
N ALA A 139 -2.91 8.79 19.15
CA ALA A 139 -2.60 8.79 17.72
C ALA A 139 -1.19 8.25 17.46
N ASP A 140 -0.95 7.77 16.25
CA ASP A 140 0.37 7.34 15.80
C ASP A 140 1.24 8.51 15.33
N GLU A 141 2.44 8.19 14.81
CA GLU A 141 3.40 9.17 14.28
C GLU A 141 2.87 9.98 13.08
N ASN A 142 1.80 9.50 12.42
CA ASN A 142 1.16 10.14 11.29
C ASN A 142 -0.10 10.93 11.69
N ASP A 143 -0.32 11.13 12.99
CA ASP A 143 -1.53 11.73 13.56
C ASP A 143 -2.81 10.93 13.23
N GLU A 144 -2.70 9.65 12.89
CA GLU A 144 -3.85 8.76 12.71
C GLU A 144 -4.34 8.28 14.08
N ILE A 145 -5.63 8.45 14.34
CA ILE A 145 -6.24 8.10 15.63
C ILE A 145 -6.31 6.58 15.76
N VAL A 146 -5.88 6.07 16.92
CA VAL A 146 -5.97 4.66 17.26
C VAL A 146 -7.38 4.36 17.78
N ASP A 147 -8.18 3.66 16.97
CA ASP A 147 -9.57 3.33 17.31
C ASP A 147 -9.68 2.33 18.48
N ASP A 148 -8.90 1.25 18.43
CA ASP A 148 -9.01 0.12 19.39
C ASP A 148 -7.91 0.17 20.47
N ILE A 149 -8.00 1.15 21.37
CA ILE A 149 -7.00 1.38 22.43
C ILE A 149 -6.79 0.14 23.31
N ASP A 150 -7.86 -0.51 23.79
CA ASP A 150 -7.76 -1.68 24.68
C ASP A 150 -7.06 -2.88 24.02
N GLU A 151 -7.26 -3.06 22.71
CA GLU A 151 -6.66 -4.15 21.96
C GLU A 151 -5.23 -3.85 21.49
N THR A 152 -4.88 -2.56 21.39
CA THR A 152 -3.56 -2.10 20.92
C THR A 152 -2.59 -1.93 22.08
N VAL A 153 -2.97 -1.15 23.10
CA VAL A 153 -2.09 -0.78 24.22
C VAL A 153 -2.67 -1.11 25.59
N GLY A 154 -3.89 -1.65 25.66
CA GLY A 154 -4.58 -1.96 26.92
C GLY A 154 -5.29 -0.73 27.48
N ALA A 155 -6.48 -0.90 28.08
CA ALA A 155 -7.27 0.24 28.58
C ALA A 155 -6.66 0.98 29.78
N ASP A 156 -5.71 0.36 30.47
CA ASP A 156 -5.09 0.87 31.70
C ASP A 156 -3.77 1.62 31.49
N PHE A 157 -3.23 1.67 30.25
CA PHE A 157 -1.92 2.29 29.97
C PHE A 157 -1.77 3.71 30.53
N ALA A 158 -2.83 4.53 30.47
CA ALA A 158 -2.80 5.92 30.92
C ALA A 158 -2.66 6.06 32.45
N ALA A 159 -2.93 5.01 33.23
CA ALA A 159 -2.71 5.01 34.67
C ALA A 159 -1.22 4.76 35.04
N HIS A 160 -0.41 4.28 34.09
CA HIS A 160 0.99 3.91 34.31
C HIS A 160 1.98 5.06 34.03
N PHE A 161 1.52 6.23 33.58
CA PHE A 161 2.36 7.42 33.49
C PHE A 161 2.93 7.78 34.88
N GLY A 162 4.25 7.94 34.97
CA GLY A 162 4.96 8.19 36.22
C GLY A 162 5.44 6.93 36.97
N GLU A 163 5.17 5.72 36.47
CA GLU A 163 5.73 4.49 37.08
C GLU A 163 7.23 4.33 36.78
N TYR A 164 7.62 4.60 35.53
CA TYR A 164 9.02 4.61 35.09
C TYR A 164 9.48 6.02 34.72
N GLU A 165 8.72 6.68 33.85
CA GLU A 165 8.96 8.05 33.40
C GLU A 165 7.66 8.87 33.50
N ASP A 166 7.78 10.18 33.71
CA ASP A 166 6.62 11.06 33.97
C ASP A 166 5.72 11.24 32.72
N ASP A 167 6.33 11.21 31.54
CA ASP A 167 5.72 11.53 30.26
C ASP A 167 5.75 10.37 29.24
N SER A 168 6.25 9.20 29.62
CA SER A 168 6.29 8.03 28.75
C SER A 168 5.79 6.75 29.43
N VAL A 169 5.18 5.87 28.64
CA VAL A 169 4.78 4.51 29.03
C VAL A 169 5.16 3.56 27.90
N PHE A 170 5.71 2.40 28.24
CA PHE A 170 6.09 1.38 27.27
C PHE A 170 5.15 0.18 27.39
N VAL A 171 4.56 -0.23 26.27
CA VAL A 171 3.59 -1.31 26.21
C VAL A 171 4.00 -2.34 25.17
N ARG A 172 3.95 -3.62 25.55
CA ARG A 172 4.15 -4.73 24.62
C ARG A 172 2.83 -5.39 24.26
N ASN A 173 2.65 -5.64 22.97
CA ASN A 173 1.54 -6.39 22.43
C ASN A 173 2.05 -7.60 21.64
N ASP A 174 2.13 -8.76 22.32
CA ASP A 174 2.66 -10.00 21.73
C ASP A 174 1.85 -10.47 20.51
N ARG A 175 0.53 -10.19 20.50
CA ARG A 175 -0.37 -10.55 19.40
C ARG A 175 -0.07 -9.74 18.14
N LEU A 176 0.22 -8.45 18.28
CA LEU A 176 0.61 -7.58 17.16
C LEU A 176 2.11 -7.67 16.86
N LYS A 177 2.90 -8.29 17.74
CA LYS A 177 4.38 -8.24 17.72
C LYS A 177 4.88 -6.81 17.63
N CYS A 178 4.33 -5.95 18.50
CA CYS A 178 4.70 -4.54 18.56
C CYS A 178 5.06 -4.14 19.98
N ASP A 179 6.08 -3.31 20.08
CA ASP A 179 6.40 -2.53 21.26
C ASP A 179 6.03 -1.08 20.99
N TYR A 180 5.14 -0.54 21.83
CA TYR A 180 4.66 0.83 21.74
C TYR A 180 5.33 1.68 22.81
N GLU A 181 5.93 2.77 22.39
CA GLU A 181 6.31 3.89 23.25
C GLU A 181 5.19 4.92 23.20
N ILE A 182 4.56 5.23 24.32
CA ILE A 182 3.43 6.15 24.40
C ILE A 182 3.89 7.41 25.12
N LEU A 183 3.91 8.53 24.40
CA LEU A 183 4.33 9.84 24.90
C LEU A 183 3.13 10.71 25.24
N LYS A 184 3.18 11.38 26.40
CA LYS A 184 2.11 12.26 26.86
C LYS A 184 2.29 13.68 26.34
N ASP A 185 1.33 14.19 25.58
CA ASP A 185 1.24 15.60 25.20
C ASP A 185 0.17 16.32 26.04
N ASN A 186 0.54 17.46 26.62
CA ASN A 186 -0.38 18.28 27.41
C ASN A 186 -1.33 19.16 26.57
N ARG A 187 -1.15 19.17 25.24
CA ARG A 187 -2.03 19.85 24.27
C ARG A 187 -3.15 18.90 23.84
N SER A 188 -4.24 19.42 23.28
CA SER A 188 -5.29 18.59 22.68
C SER A 188 -4.88 18.15 21.27
N TYR A 189 -5.38 17.00 20.79
CA TYR A 189 -5.14 16.53 19.43
C TYR A 189 -5.54 17.59 18.40
N SER A 190 -6.67 18.25 18.61
CA SER A 190 -7.15 19.32 17.71
C SER A 190 -6.27 20.56 17.70
N ASP A 191 -5.66 20.94 18.83
CA ASP A 191 -4.74 22.08 18.87
C ASP A 191 -3.44 21.80 18.11
N VAL A 192 -3.00 20.54 18.10
CA VAL A 192 -1.75 20.12 17.45
C VAL A 192 -1.96 19.89 15.96
N THR A 193 -3.00 19.15 15.59
CA THR A 193 -3.24 18.72 14.19
C THR A 193 -4.14 19.67 13.41
N GLY A 194 -4.92 20.51 14.11
CA GLY A 194 -5.99 21.30 13.50
C GLY A 194 -7.20 20.48 13.06
N ARG A 195 -7.25 19.19 13.37
CA ARG A 195 -8.34 18.26 13.02
C ARG A 195 -9.19 17.94 14.23
N TYR A 196 -10.50 17.82 14.04
CA TYR A 196 -11.38 17.35 15.11
C TYR A 196 -11.47 15.82 15.08
N PRO A 197 -11.32 15.15 16.24
CA PRO A 197 -11.52 13.72 16.31
C PRO A 197 -12.96 13.40 15.86
N GLY A 198 -13.10 12.59 14.80
CA GLY A 198 -14.39 12.21 14.22
C GLY A 198 -14.84 12.97 12.96
N GLN A 199 -14.05 13.89 12.40
CA GLN A 199 -14.28 14.36 11.02
C GLN A 199 -13.77 13.30 10.04
N MET A 200 -14.67 12.53 9.44
CA MET A 200 -14.34 11.69 8.29
C MET A 200 -13.89 12.59 7.13
N GLU A 201 -12.80 12.24 6.47
CA GLU A 201 -12.42 12.86 5.19
C GLU A 201 -13.51 12.52 4.15
N ASP A 202 -14.20 13.55 3.67
CA ASP A 202 -15.15 13.45 2.54
C ASP A 202 -14.42 13.31 1.19
#